data_AF-A0A0M9ZPN4-F1
#
_entry.id   AF-A0A0M9ZPN4-F1
#
_cell.length_a   1.000
_cell.length_b   1.000
_cell.length_c   1.000
_cell.angle_alpha   90.00
_cell.angle_beta   90.00
_cell.angle_gamma   90.00
#
_symmetry.space_group_name_H-M   'P 1'
#
loop_
_entity.id
_entity.type
_entity.pdbx_description
1 polymer ?
#
loop_
_entity_poly.entity_id
_entity_poly.type
_entity_poly.pdbx_seq_one_letter_code
_entity_poly.pdbx_strand_id
1 'polypeptide(L)'
;HGVRHLVLTSRRGPQAPGAAELRAELVGLGAEVTFAACDVADREALAALLAEVPERHPLTAVVHAAGVLDDGVVQALTSERVAAVLRPKADAAWHLHELTRDADLAAFVLFSSAAATLGGPGQGNYAAAN
;
A
#
# COMPACT_ATOMS: atom_id res chain seq x y z
N HIS A 1 2.09 -8.11 18.80
CA HIS A 1 3.35 -7.72 18.11
C HIS A 1 3.99 -6.42 18.61
N GLY A 2 3.50 -5.74 19.67
CA GLY A 2 4.22 -4.61 20.28
C GLY A 2 4.35 -3.34 19.42
N VAL A 3 3.75 -3.29 18.22
CA VAL A 3 3.75 -2.10 17.36
C VAL A 3 2.92 -1.00 18.01
N ARG A 4 3.50 0.19 18.14
CA ARG A 4 2.88 1.35 18.80
C ARG A 4 2.75 2.58 17.91
N HIS A 5 3.48 2.68 16.82
CA HIS A 5 3.39 3.82 15.89
C HIS A 5 3.03 3.28 14.51
N LEU A 6 1.92 3.77 13.95
CA LEU A 6 1.36 3.30 12.69
C LEU A 6 1.13 4.47 11.74
N VAL A 7 1.65 4.37 10.52
CA VAL A 7 1.27 5.24 9.41
C VAL A 7 0.38 4.43 8.48
N LEU A 8 -0.92 4.76 8.47
CA LEU A 8 -1.92 4.14 7.61
C LEU A 8 -2.20 5.07 6.43
N THR A 9 -1.87 4.61 5.23
CA THR A 9 -1.99 5.41 4.01
C THR A 9 -3.10 4.89 3.10
N SER A 10 -3.84 5.80 2.50
CA SER A 10 -4.72 5.54 1.36
C SER A 10 -4.93 6.84 0.59
N ARG A 11 -5.45 6.77 -0.64
CA ARG A 11 -5.79 7.97 -1.44
C ARG A 11 -6.75 8.93 -0.73
N ARG A 12 -7.61 8.44 0.17
CA ARG A 12 -8.56 9.26 0.94
C ARG A 12 -8.02 9.64 2.33
N GLY A 13 -6.96 8.99 2.79
CA GLY A 13 -6.37 9.18 4.13
C GLY A 13 -7.41 9.17 5.24
N PRO A 14 -7.45 10.19 6.12
CA PRO A 14 -8.38 10.25 7.24
C PRO A 14 -9.86 10.38 6.83
N GLN A 15 -10.15 10.70 5.56
CA GLN A 15 -11.50 10.77 5.02
C GLN A 15 -11.98 9.42 4.45
N ALA A 16 -11.19 8.35 4.60
CA ALA A 16 -11.64 7.02 4.19
C ALA A 16 -12.78 6.54 5.11
N PRO A 17 -13.83 5.89 4.55
CA PRO A 17 -14.86 5.26 5.37
C PRO A 17 -14.25 4.31 6.41
N GLY A 18 -14.63 4.43 7.67
CA GLY A 18 -14.10 3.60 8.76
C GLY A 18 -12.78 4.09 9.38
N ALA A 19 -12.15 5.15 8.84
CA ALA A 19 -10.85 5.62 9.34
C ALA A 19 -10.92 6.18 10.76
N ALA A 20 -12.00 6.89 11.10
CA ALA A 20 -12.18 7.47 12.43
C ALA A 20 -12.41 6.38 13.48
N GLU A 21 -13.24 5.39 13.16
CA GLU A 21 -13.53 4.24 14.00
C GLU A 21 -12.27 3.39 14.23
N LEU A 22 -11.55 3.07 13.15
CA LEU A 22 -10.29 2.32 13.23
C LEU A 22 -9.21 3.07 14.03
N ARG A 23 -9.11 4.41 13.83
CA ARG A 23 -8.23 5.25 14.65
C ARG A 23 -8.56 5.12 16.13
N ALA A 24 -9.84 5.26 16.49
CA ALA A 24 -10.28 5.19 17.88
C ALA A 24 -9.98 3.82 18.50
N GLU A 25 -10.21 2.73 17.76
CA GLU A 25 -9.88 1.37 18.19
C GLU A 25 -8.38 1.22 18.47
N LEU A 26 -7.52 1.56 17.50
CA LEU A 26 -6.07 1.42 17.64
C LEU A 26 -5.49 2.29 18.76
N VAL A 27 -6.00 3.52 18.91
CA VAL A 27 -5.63 4.40 20.03
C VAL A 27 -6.09 3.82 21.37
N GLY A 28 -7.30 3.24 21.43
CA GLY A 28 -7.79 2.53 22.61
C GLY A 28 -6.93 1.32 22.99
N LEU A 29 -6.26 0.70 22.01
CA LEU A 29 -5.27 -0.36 22.21
C LEU A 29 -3.86 0.17 22.54
N GLY A 30 -3.69 1.49 22.62
CA GLY A 30 -2.45 2.17 22.97
C GLY A 30 -1.48 2.38 21.82
N ALA A 31 -1.96 2.52 20.59
CA ALA A 31 -1.14 2.91 19.44
C ALA A 31 -1.31 4.40 19.09
N GLU A 32 -0.23 5.03 18.67
CA GLU A 32 -0.23 6.30 17.95
C GLU A 32 -0.43 6.01 16.46
N VAL A 33 -1.48 6.59 15.87
CA VAL A 33 -1.84 6.34 14.47
C VAL A 33 -1.86 7.63 13.68
N THR A 34 -1.18 7.64 12.54
CA THR A 34 -1.26 8.70 11.54
C THR A 34 -2.00 8.14 10.34
N PHE A 35 -3.09 8.81 9.94
CA PHE A 35 -3.76 8.52 8.68
C PHE A 35 -3.30 9.55 7.66
N ALA A 36 -2.65 9.10 6.59
CA ALA A 36 -2.11 9.95 5.55
C ALA A 36 -2.90 9.77 4.24
N ALA A 37 -3.28 10.89 3.63
CA ALA A 37 -3.83 10.89 2.28
C ALA A 37 -2.66 10.86 1.28
N CYS A 38 -2.35 9.69 0.73
CA CYS A 38 -1.24 9.51 -0.18
C CYS A 38 -1.55 8.38 -1.17
N ASP A 39 -1.28 8.63 -2.44
CA ASP A 39 -1.20 7.59 -3.47
C ASP A 39 0.25 7.07 -3.48
N VAL A 40 0.46 5.84 -3.02
CA VAL A 40 1.80 5.24 -2.93
C VAL A 40 2.46 5.01 -4.29
N ALA A 41 1.69 5.08 -5.39
CA ALA A 41 2.23 5.07 -6.74
C ALA A 41 2.71 6.46 -7.21
N ASP A 42 2.45 7.53 -6.46
CA ASP A 42 3.08 8.83 -6.65
C ASP A 42 4.37 8.88 -5.82
N ARG A 43 5.51 8.83 -6.52
CA ARG A 43 6.83 8.76 -5.87
C ARG A 43 7.14 10.00 -5.03
N GLU A 44 6.73 11.19 -5.48
CA GLU A 44 7.01 12.43 -4.77
C GLU A 44 6.15 12.54 -3.52
N ALA A 45 4.86 12.23 -3.63
CA ALA A 45 3.96 12.20 -2.48
C ALA A 45 4.39 11.15 -1.45
N LEU A 46 4.85 9.98 -1.89
CA LEU A 46 5.35 8.94 -1.00
C LEU A 46 6.65 9.37 -0.31
N ALA A 47 7.58 9.99 -1.03
CA ALA A 47 8.82 10.51 -0.43
C ALA A 47 8.54 11.58 0.63
N ALA A 48 7.60 12.50 0.34
CA ALA A 48 7.17 13.51 1.30
C ALA A 48 6.58 12.87 2.57
N LEU A 49 5.69 11.88 2.41
CA LEU A 49 5.12 11.16 3.56
C LEU A 49 6.18 10.42 4.38
N LEU A 50 7.14 9.76 3.72
CA LEU A 50 8.22 9.06 4.42
C LEU A 50 9.12 10.01 5.22
N ALA A 51 9.34 11.23 4.71
CA ALA A 51 10.10 12.27 5.41
C ALA A 51 9.40 12.81 6.68
N GLU A 52 8.09 12.61 6.82
CA GLU A 52 7.34 12.97 8.03
C GLU A 52 7.50 11.95 9.17
N VAL A 53 8.09 10.77 8.91
CA VAL A 53 8.33 9.75 9.93
C VAL A 53 9.39 10.26 10.92
N PRO A 54 9.09 10.38 12.23
CA PRO A 54 10.03 10.95 13.18
C PRO A 54 11.28 10.09 13.40
N GLU A 55 12.45 10.70 13.47
CA GLU A 55 13.72 9.99 13.75
C GLU A 55 13.72 9.20 15.06
N ARG A 56 12.99 9.66 16.08
CA ARG A 56 12.81 8.94 17.36
C ARG A 56 12.03 7.63 17.23
N HIS A 57 11.25 7.48 16.15
CA HIS A 57 10.43 6.33 15.83
C HIS A 57 10.63 5.98 14.35
N PRO A 58 11.85 5.53 13.96
CA PRO A 58 12.19 5.34 12.57
C PRO A 58 11.29 4.27 11.94
N LEU A 59 11.12 4.35 10.61
CA LEU A 59 10.42 3.32 9.86
C LEU A 59 11.20 1.99 9.98
N THR A 60 10.53 0.97 10.51
CA THR A 60 11.13 -0.36 10.73
C THR A 60 10.43 -1.47 9.95
N ALA A 61 9.25 -1.20 9.39
CA ALA A 61 8.54 -2.16 8.56
C ALA A 61 7.66 -1.47 7.52
N VAL A 62 7.56 -2.10 6.34
CA VAL A 62 6.59 -1.75 5.29
C VAL A 62 5.66 -2.94 5.09
N VAL A 63 4.35 -2.70 5.10
CA VAL A 63 3.32 -3.68 4.71
C VAL A 63 2.52 -3.09 3.56
N HIS A 64 2.77 -3.56 2.35
CA HIS A 64 2.12 -3.11 1.15
C HIS A 64 0.87 -3.95 0.86
N ALA A 65 -0.29 -3.39 1.21
CA ALA A 65 -1.61 -3.98 0.98
C ALA A 65 -2.48 -3.14 0.02
N ALA A 66 -1.90 -2.15 -0.65
CA ALA A 66 -2.63 -1.35 -1.62
C ALA A 66 -2.94 -2.17 -2.88
N GLY A 67 -4.11 -1.91 -3.47
CA GLY A 67 -4.54 -2.59 -4.68
C GLY A 67 -5.89 -2.09 -5.15
N VAL A 68 -6.15 -2.25 -6.44
CA VAL A 68 -7.47 -2.10 -7.05
C VAL A 68 -7.72 -3.30 -7.95
N LEU A 69 -9.00 -3.58 -8.21
CA LEU A 69 -9.42 -4.62 -9.13
C LEU A 69 -10.12 -3.98 -10.32
N ASP A 70 -9.91 -4.57 -11.49
CA ASP A 70 -10.64 -4.22 -12.71
C ASP A 70 -10.73 -5.47 -13.59
N ASP A 71 -11.58 -6.40 -13.19
CA ASP A 71 -11.67 -7.73 -13.79
C ASP A 71 -12.21 -7.66 -15.23
N GLY A 72 -11.61 -8.46 -16.12
CA GLY A 72 -12.01 -8.58 -17.51
C GLY A 72 -11.34 -9.78 -18.18
N VAL A 73 -12.08 -10.43 -19.09
CA VAL A 73 -11.47 -11.39 -20.00
C VAL A 73 -10.37 -10.71 -20.82
N VAL A 74 -9.34 -11.45 -21.23
CA VAL A 74 -8.15 -10.88 -21.90
C VAL A 74 -8.51 -10.02 -23.11
N GLN A 75 -9.54 -10.41 -23.88
CA GLN A 75 -10.02 -9.67 -25.05
C GLN A 75 -10.64 -8.29 -24.71
N ALA A 76 -11.05 -8.08 -23.47
CA ALA A 76 -11.65 -6.84 -22.97
C ALA A 76 -10.66 -5.98 -22.14
N LEU A 77 -9.41 -6.44 -21.97
CA LEU A 77 -8.38 -5.66 -21.31
C LEU A 77 -7.83 -4.61 -22.27
N THR A 78 -7.75 -3.37 -21.79
CA THR A 78 -7.06 -2.27 -22.48
C THR A 78 -5.79 -1.89 -21.71
N SER A 79 -4.90 -1.15 -22.34
CA SER A 79 -3.69 -0.61 -21.70
C SER A 79 -4.02 0.18 -20.42
N GLU A 80 -5.11 0.94 -20.43
CA GLU A 80 -5.53 1.78 -19.30
C GLU A 80 -6.01 0.92 -18.12
N ARG A 81 -6.77 -0.14 -18.41
CA ARG A 81 -7.24 -1.09 -17.38
C ARG A 81 -6.10 -1.89 -16.76
N VAL A 82 -5.12 -2.26 -17.57
CA VAL A 82 -3.89 -2.91 -17.11
C VAL A 82 -3.09 -1.96 -16.23
N ALA A 83 -2.78 -0.75 -16.73
CA ALA A 83 -2.02 0.26 -15.98
C ALA A 83 -2.69 0.64 -14.65
N ALA A 84 -4.02 0.77 -14.64
CA ALA A 84 -4.76 1.10 -13.43
C ALA A 84 -4.61 0.06 -12.31
N VAL A 85 -4.48 -1.23 -12.66
CA VAL A 85 -4.31 -2.33 -11.70
C VAL A 85 -2.85 -2.53 -11.30
N LEU A 86 -1.90 -2.34 -12.24
CA LEU A 86 -0.47 -2.42 -11.94
C LEU A 86 -0.03 -1.28 -11.03
N ARG A 87 -0.49 -0.05 -11.27
CA ARG A 87 -0.02 1.16 -10.59
C ARG A 87 0.01 1.06 -9.06
N PRO A 88 -1.08 0.69 -8.35
CA PRO A 88 -1.06 0.60 -6.90
C PRO A 88 -0.30 -0.60 -6.35
N LYS A 89 0.20 -1.51 -7.20
CA LYS A 89 0.98 -2.69 -6.81
C LYS A 89 2.43 -2.63 -7.28
N ALA A 90 2.66 -2.78 -8.59
CA ALA A 90 4.01 -2.83 -9.17
C ALA A 90 4.76 -1.50 -9.01
N ASP A 91 4.19 -0.39 -9.49
CA ASP A 91 4.84 0.93 -9.39
C ASP A 91 5.02 1.35 -7.93
N ALA A 92 3.97 1.16 -7.11
CA ALA A 92 4.00 1.47 -5.69
C ALA A 92 5.04 0.64 -4.93
N ALA A 93 5.13 -0.67 -5.17
CA ALA A 93 6.13 -1.52 -4.54
C ALA A 93 7.55 -1.13 -4.96
N TRP A 94 7.74 -0.74 -6.23
CA TRP A 94 9.01 -0.24 -6.72
C TRP A 94 9.42 1.08 -6.04
N HIS A 95 8.49 2.04 -5.91
CA HIS A 95 8.76 3.29 -5.20
C HIS A 95 9.05 3.06 -3.72
N LEU A 96 8.29 2.19 -3.05
CA LEU A 96 8.54 1.81 -1.65
C LEU A 96 9.93 1.19 -1.50
N HIS A 97 10.31 0.27 -2.38
CA HIS A 97 11.64 -0.34 -2.38
C HIS A 97 12.73 0.74 -2.50
N GLU A 98 12.67 1.57 -3.53
CA GLU A 98 13.71 2.58 -3.80
C GLU A 98 13.80 3.65 -2.71
N LEU A 99 12.67 4.10 -2.15
CA LEU A 99 12.65 5.14 -1.13
C LEU A 99 12.98 4.63 0.28
N THR A 100 12.94 3.32 0.51
CA THR A 100 13.24 2.71 1.81
C THR A 100 14.47 1.80 1.79
N ARG A 101 15.20 1.74 0.67
CA ARG A 101 16.36 0.85 0.47
C ARG A 101 17.48 1.00 1.51
N ASP A 102 17.65 2.21 2.05
CA ASP A 102 18.68 2.55 3.03
C ASP A 102 18.13 2.59 4.47
N ALA A 103 16.84 2.30 4.66
CA ALA A 103 16.25 2.18 5.98
C ALA A 103 16.57 0.80 6.59
N ASP A 104 16.79 0.77 7.90
CA ASP A 104 17.03 -0.47 8.66
C ASP A 104 15.70 -1.21 8.93
N LEU A 105 15.05 -1.65 7.84
CA LEU A 105 13.77 -2.34 7.92
C LEU A 105 13.96 -3.77 8.43
N ALA A 106 13.25 -4.11 9.50
CA ALA A 106 13.10 -5.49 9.95
C ALA A 106 12.14 -6.30 9.05
N ALA A 107 11.26 -5.63 8.29
CA ALA A 107 10.32 -6.30 7.40
C ALA A 107 9.91 -5.44 6.19
N PHE A 108 9.83 -6.06 5.01
CA PHE A 108 9.23 -5.50 3.81
C PHE A 108 8.27 -6.54 3.22
N VAL A 109 6.97 -6.37 3.48
CA VAL A 109 5.94 -7.38 3.20
C VAL A 109 5.05 -6.89 2.07
N LEU A 110 4.92 -7.70 1.01
CA LEU A 110 4.05 -7.44 -0.13
C LEU A 110 2.86 -8.41 -0.12
N PHE A 111 1.64 -7.90 -0.17
CA PHE A 111 0.46 -8.74 -0.32
C PHE A 111 0.22 -9.05 -1.80
N SER A 112 0.47 -10.30 -2.17
CA SER A 112 0.15 -10.88 -3.47
C SER A 112 -1.19 -11.66 -3.40
N SER A 113 -1.50 -12.47 -4.40
CA SER A 113 -2.71 -13.30 -4.46
C SER A 113 -2.43 -14.66 -5.08
N ALA A 114 -3.17 -15.69 -4.66
CA ALA A 114 -3.17 -17.00 -5.31
C ALA A 114 -3.52 -16.91 -6.81
N ALA A 115 -4.26 -15.87 -7.23
CA ALA A 115 -4.54 -15.59 -8.63
C ALA A 115 -3.27 -15.40 -9.49
N ALA A 116 -2.17 -14.90 -8.91
CA ALA A 116 -0.88 -14.78 -9.60
C ALA A 116 -0.21 -16.13 -9.86
N THR A 117 -0.49 -17.14 -9.02
CA THR A 117 0.15 -18.46 -9.09
C THR A 117 -0.72 -19.50 -9.80
N LEU A 118 -2.01 -19.52 -9.49
CA LEU A 118 -2.97 -20.51 -9.99
C LEU A 118 -3.79 -19.99 -11.17
N GLY A 119 -3.75 -18.68 -11.43
CA GLY A 119 -4.64 -18.01 -12.37
C GLY A 119 -6.02 -17.73 -11.76
N GLY A 120 -6.68 -16.71 -12.30
CA GLY A 120 -8.07 -16.37 -11.99
C GLY A 120 -8.78 -15.96 -13.29
N PRO A 121 -9.92 -16.60 -13.65
CA PRO A 121 -10.67 -16.19 -14.83
C PRO A 121 -11.05 -14.71 -14.74
N GLY A 122 -10.68 -13.93 -15.76
CA GLY A 122 -10.93 -12.49 -15.79
C GLY A 122 -9.92 -11.64 -15.01
N GLN A 123 -8.87 -12.22 -14.43
CA GLN A 123 -7.90 -11.48 -13.58
C GLN A 123 -6.51 -11.41 -14.20
N GLY A 124 -6.39 -11.36 -15.53
CA GLY A 124 -5.08 -11.35 -16.20
C GLY A 124 -4.20 -10.15 -15.80
N ASN A 125 -4.79 -8.96 -15.71
CA ASN A 125 -4.13 -7.74 -15.22
C ASN A 125 -3.78 -7.81 -13.72
N TYR A 126 -4.70 -8.29 -12.88
CA TYR A 126 -4.46 -8.42 -11.44
C TYR A 126 -3.41 -9.49 -11.12
N ALA A 127 -3.44 -10.63 -11.80
CA ALA A 127 -2.44 -11.68 -11.66
C ALA A 127 -1.04 -11.17 -12.05
N ALA A 128 -0.91 -10.38 -13.11
CA ALA A 128 0.35 -9.77 -13.52
C ALA A 128 0.85 -8.67 -12.56
N ALA A 129 -0.04 -7.99 -11.87
CA ALA A 129 0.30 -6.95 -10.90
C ALA A 129 0.74 -7.50 -9.52
N ASN A 130 0.40 -8.74 -9.22
CA ASN A 130 0.67 -9.42 -7.94
C ASN A 130 1.97 -10.21 -7.96
#